data_AF-Q76B86-F1
#
_entry.id   AF-Q76B86-F1
#
_cell.length_a   1.000
_cell.length_b   1.000
_cell.length_c   1.000
_cell.angle_alpha   90.00
_cell.angle_beta   90.00
_cell.angle_gamma   90.00
#
_symmetry.space_group_name_H-M   'P 1'
#
loop_
_entity.id
_entity.type
_entity.pdbx_description
1 polymer ?
#
loop_
_entity_poly.entity_id
_entity_poly.type
_entity_poly.pdbx_seq_one_letter_code
_entity_poly.pdbx_strand_id
1 'polypeptide(L)'
;MFVGTSGIFGERLCSRLMIKRAQGVRSTVGRGARVTTAKLADDTPLDRRQLLQWVAATSATVLIGKALPSSAAGEPKMSFFGADAPSSPFTYNEREGEPVYKGITPELLNEYRASINGAKKRIEDAGEAIAKKSWEDVRSALRLAVGTLRSVCSKVNSYAMAQATKQEKQNIEKAYREFLKRIEDMDFAARMKDQDRAERLRTASISALDNWMSVVGI
;
A
#
# COMPACT_ATOMS: atom_id res chain seq x y z
N MET A 1 39.08 47.09 33.36
CA MET A 1 37.80 47.28 34.08
C MET A 1 36.86 46.16 33.69
N PHE A 2 36.31 45.49 34.70
CA PHE A 2 35.24 44.48 34.71
C PHE A 2 35.30 43.26 33.78
N VAL A 3 35.82 42.20 34.40
CA VAL A 3 35.48 40.78 34.22
C VAL A 3 34.00 40.56 34.56
N GLY A 4 33.28 39.76 33.77
CA GLY A 4 31.88 39.36 34.00
C GLY A 4 31.68 37.87 33.84
N THR A 5 31.65 37.18 34.97
CA THR A 5 31.51 35.74 35.22
C THR A 5 30.07 35.21 35.16
N SER A 6 29.94 33.95 34.72
CA SER A 6 29.15 32.85 35.31
C SER A 6 27.63 32.98 35.57
N GLY A 7 26.88 32.01 35.03
CA GLY A 7 25.52 31.62 35.48
C GLY A 7 25.21 30.18 35.02
N ILE A 8 25.52 29.15 35.84
CA ILE A 8 24.60 28.41 36.75
C ILE A 8 23.62 27.49 35.96
N PHE A 9 23.97 26.20 35.77
CA PHE A 9 23.63 25.03 36.62
C PHE A 9 22.12 24.82 36.85
N GLY A 10 21.59 23.73 36.27
CA GLY A 10 20.19 23.34 36.39
C GLY A 10 19.97 21.87 36.04
N GLU A 11 20.71 20.98 36.71
CA GLU A 11 20.40 19.54 36.75
C GLU A 11 19.06 19.33 37.49
N ARG A 12 18.17 18.52 36.89
CA ARG A 12 17.11 17.83 37.63
C ARG A 12 17.11 16.36 37.28
N LEU A 13 17.80 15.61 38.15
CA LEU A 13 17.55 14.20 38.45
C LEU A 13 16.18 14.04 39.13
N CYS A 14 15.41 13.02 38.73
CA CYS A 14 14.61 12.14 39.60
C CYS A 14 13.78 11.17 38.73
N SER A 15 14.13 9.88 38.70
CA SER A 15 13.60 8.82 39.57
C SER A 15 12.46 8.05 38.88
N ARG A 16 12.71 6.85 38.32
CA ARG A 16 12.71 5.54 39.02
C ARG A 16 11.29 5.06 39.34
N LEU A 17 10.75 4.19 38.50
CA LEU A 17 9.83 3.13 38.96
C LEU A 17 10.03 1.86 38.13
N MET A 18 10.70 0.88 38.73
CA MET A 18 10.68 -0.52 38.34
C MET A 18 9.38 -1.15 38.85
N ILE A 19 8.70 -1.94 38.02
CA ILE A 19 7.78 -2.99 38.49
C ILE A 19 8.23 -4.31 37.86
N LYS A 20 8.72 -5.20 38.73
CA LYS A 20 8.94 -6.64 38.51
C LYS A 20 7.78 -7.39 39.17
N ARG A 21 7.59 -8.64 38.72
CA ARG A 21 6.80 -9.78 39.27
C ARG A 21 5.50 -10.08 38.49
N ALA A 22 5.11 -11.33 38.24
CA ALA A 22 5.71 -12.63 38.55
C ALA A 22 5.03 -13.75 37.72
N GLN A 23 5.70 -14.89 37.75
CA GLN A 23 5.40 -16.21 37.20
C GLN A 23 4.08 -16.84 37.65
N GLY A 24 3.62 -17.78 36.80
CA GLY A 24 2.94 -19.02 37.19
C GLY A 24 1.74 -19.37 36.30
N VAL A 25 1.35 -20.61 36.03
CA VAL A 25 1.82 -21.99 36.24
C VAL A 25 0.90 -22.87 35.34
N ARG A 26 1.46 -23.93 34.74
CA ARG A 26 0.87 -25.22 34.25
C ARG A 26 -0.64 -25.32 33.91
N SER A 27 -0.96 -26.00 32.80
CA SER A 27 -1.29 -27.45 32.81
C SER A 27 -1.74 -27.98 31.44
N THR A 28 -1.56 -29.29 31.30
CA THR A 28 -1.77 -30.22 30.18
C THR A 28 -3.24 -30.63 29.97
N VAL A 29 -3.47 -31.49 28.96
CA VAL A 29 -4.68 -32.26 28.56
C VAL A 29 -5.39 -31.61 27.36
N GLY A 30 -5.66 -32.27 26.22
CA GLY A 30 -5.53 -33.66 25.79
C GLY A 30 -6.57 -33.93 24.68
N ARG A 31 -6.29 -34.93 23.81
CA ARG A 31 -7.20 -35.58 22.82
C ARG A 31 -7.82 -34.65 21.75
N GLY A 32 -7.77 -34.95 20.44
CA GLY A 32 -7.69 -36.22 19.76
C GLY A 32 -8.82 -36.26 18.73
N ALA A 33 -8.49 -36.06 17.45
CA ALA A 33 -9.35 -36.44 16.32
C ALA A 33 -8.45 -36.75 15.12
N ARG A 34 -8.02 -38.01 15.04
CA ARG A 34 -7.54 -38.62 13.80
C ARG A 34 -8.75 -38.75 12.87
N VAL A 35 -8.73 -38.08 11.73
CA VAL A 35 -9.55 -38.50 10.59
C VAL A 35 -8.74 -39.55 9.84
N THR A 36 -9.12 -40.80 10.07
CA THR A 36 -8.63 -41.95 9.32
C THR A 36 -9.22 -41.95 7.93
N THR A 37 -8.35 -42.03 6.95
CA THR A 37 -8.63 -42.34 5.55
C THR A 37 -9.43 -43.63 5.44
N ALA A 38 -10.63 -43.57 4.86
CA ALA A 38 -11.35 -44.76 4.44
C ALA A 38 -10.66 -45.32 3.18
N LYS A 39 -10.18 -46.56 3.32
CA LYS A 39 -9.58 -47.36 2.25
C LYS A 39 -10.62 -47.56 1.14
N LEU A 40 -10.23 -47.28 -0.12
CA LEU A 40 -10.82 -47.93 -1.27
C LEU A 40 -10.64 -49.45 -1.08
N ALA A 41 -11.75 -50.18 -1.03
CA ALA A 41 -11.74 -51.61 -1.28
C ALA A 41 -12.01 -51.79 -2.78
N ASP A 42 -11.00 -52.30 -3.47
CA ASP A 42 -11.10 -52.75 -4.85
C ASP A 42 -11.95 -54.04 -4.95
N ASP A 43 -12.51 -54.23 -6.15
CA ASP A 43 -12.93 -55.49 -6.76
C ASP A 43 -14.28 -56.13 -6.40
N THR A 44 -15.36 -55.59 -6.98
CA THR A 44 -16.42 -56.41 -7.60
C THR A 44 -16.99 -55.71 -8.84
N PRO A 45 -17.09 -56.34 -10.02
CA PRO A 45 -17.72 -55.73 -11.19
C PRO A 45 -19.24 -55.65 -10.98
N LEU A 46 -19.74 -54.44 -10.68
CA LEU A 46 -21.18 -54.18 -10.57
C LEU A 46 -21.83 -54.26 -11.96
N ASP A 47 -22.69 -55.26 -12.13
CA ASP A 47 -23.38 -55.57 -13.37
C ASP A 47 -24.43 -54.49 -13.70
N ARG A 48 -24.27 -53.80 -14.84
CA ARG A 48 -25.09 -52.62 -15.25
C ARG A 48 -26.59 -52.90 -15.27
N ARG A 49 -27.00 -54.17 -15.38
CA ARG A 49 -28.40 -54.58 -15.38
C ARG A 49 -29.08 -54.47 -14.01
N GLN A 50 -28.34 -54.59 -12.91
CA GLN A 50 -28.91 -54.44 -11.56
C GLN A 50 -29.18 -52.96 -11.22
N LEU A 51 -28.36 -52.04 -11.76
CA LEU A 51 -28.53 -50.60 -11.57
C LEU A 51 -29.81 -50.06 -12.25
N LEU A 52 -30.17 -50.60 -13.42
CA LEU A 52 -31.39 -50.21 -14.14
C LEU A 52 -32.69 -50.75 -13.50
N GLN A 53 -32.63 -51.91 -12.84
CA GLN A 53 -33.78 -52.47 -12.12
C GLN A 53 -34.12 -51.65 -10.87
N TRP A 54 -33.12 -51.05 -10.21
CA TRP A 54 -33.35 -50.15 -9.07
C TRP A 54 -33.97 -48.81 -9.47
N VAL A 55 -33.60 -48.25 -10.62
CA VAL A 55 -34.16 -46.97 -11.11
C VAL A 55 -35.62 -47.12 -11.56
N ALA A 56 -36.00 -48.27 -12.13
CA ALA A 56 -37.37 -48.54 -12.57
C ALA A 56 -38.35 -48.89 -11.43
N ALA A 57 -37.85 -49.40 -10.30
CA ALA A 57 -38.69 -49.79 -9.16
C ALA A 57 -39.10 -48.62 -8.26
N THR A 58 -38.36 -47.50 -8.29
CA THR A 58 -38.70 -46.29 -7.51
C THR A 58 -39.62 -45.31 -8.23
N SER A 59 -39.92 -45.52 -9.52
CA SER A 59 -40.74 -44.60 -10.33
C SER A 59 -42.25 -44.90 -10.35
N ALA A 60 -42.73 -45.91 -9.62
CA ALA A 60 -44.09 -46.44 -9.83
C ALA A 60 -45.02 -46.48 -8.61
N THR A 61 -44.66 -45.87 -7.47
CA THR A 61 -45.50 -45.99 -6.25
C THR A 61 -45.63 -44.71 -5.41
N VAL A 62 -45.95 -43.55 -6.00
CA VAL A 62 -46.85 -42.57 -5.34
C VAL A 62 -47.56 -41.70 -6.40
N LEU A 63 -48.51 -42.26 -7.13
CA LEU A 63 -49.58 -41.49 -7.76
C LEU A 63 -50.89 -42.23 -7.52
N ILE A 64 -51.70 -41.75 -6.56
CA ILE A 64 -53.18 -41.76 -6.49
C ILE A 64 -53.57 -41.06 -5.18
N GLY A 65 -54.26 -39.90 -5.23
CA GLY A 65 -54.94 -39.35 -4.04
C GLY A 65 -55.25 -37.84 -3.90
N LYS A 66 -56.01 -37.25 -4.84
CA LYS A 66 -56.98 -36.12 -4.69
C LYS A 66 -56.56 -34.68 -4.23
N ALA A 67 -56.57 -33.78 -5.24
CA ALA A 67 -57.33 -32.51 -5.39
C ALA A 67 -56.81 -31.12 -4.85
N LEU A 68 -56.33 -30.30 -5.83
CA LEU A 68 -56.50 -28.84 -6.10
C LEU A 68 -55.84 -27.78 -5.16
N PRO A 69 -55.52 -26.54 -5.64
CA PRO A 69 -55.60 -25.93 -6.98
C PRO A 69 -54.27 -25.33 -7.49
N SER A 70 -54.29 -24.79 -8.72
CA SER A 70 -53.18 -24.13 -9.40
C SER A 70 -52.55 -22.98 -8.59
N SER A 71 -51.23 -23.02 -8.43
CA SER A 71 -50.42 -21.80 -8.43
C SER A 71 -49.21 -22.02 -9.34
N ALA A 72 -48.90 -20.96 -10.08
CA ALA A 72 -48.00 -20.96 -11.22
C ALA A 72 -46.58 -21.45 -10.91
N ALA A 73 -46.00 -22.13 -11.89
CA ALA A 73 -44.57 -22.09 -12.24
C ALA A 73 -43.59 -21.90 -11.06
N GLY A 74 -43.36 -22.99 -10.32
CA GLY A 74 -42.22 -23.10 -9.42
C GLY A 74 -41.00 -23.59 -10.18
N GLU A 75 -40.30 -22.70 -10.88
CA GLU A 75 -38.88 -22.95 -11.21
C GLU A 75 -38.14 -23.26 -9.90
N PRO A 76 -37.21 -24.24 -9.87
CA PRO A 76 -36.37 -24.44 -8.70
C PRO A 76 -35.58 -23.15 -8.49
N LYS A 77 -35.97 -22.36 -7.49
CA LYS A 77 -35.21 -21.22 -7.00
C LYS A 77 -33.93 -21.78 -6.40
N MET A 78 -32.95 -22.02 -7.26
CA MET A 78 -31.55 -22.07 -6.88
C MET A 78 -31.26 -20.69 -6.29
N SER A 79 -31.34 -20.58 -4.96
CA SER A 79 -31.03 -19.38 -4.22
C SER A 79 -29.56 -19.05 -4.40
N PHE A 80 -29.24 -18.37 -5.51
CA PHE A 80 -27.97 -17.69 -5.76
C PHE A 80 -27.94 -16.35 -5.00
N PHE A 81 -28.38 -16.36 -3.74
CA PHE A 81 -28.42 -15.19 -2.86
C PHE A 81 -27.82 -15.54 -1.50
N GLY A 82 -26.67 -16.21 -1.55
CA GLY A 82 -25.86 -16.54 -0.39
C GLY A 82 -24.36 -16.64 -0.68
N ALA A 83 -23.93 -16.45 -1.93
CA ALA A 83 -22.54 -16.15 -2.21
C ALA A 83 -22.36 -14.66 -1.93
N ASP A 84 -21.41 -14.32 -1.05
CA ASP A 84 -20.85 -12.98 -0.96
C ASP A 84 -20.72 -12.45 -2.38
N ALA A 85 -21.29 -11.27 -2.65
CA ALA A 85 -21.41 -10.71 -3.97
C ALA A 85 -20.12 -10.96 -4.75
N PRO A 86 -20.10 -11.80 -5.81
CA PRO A 86 -18.90 -11.93 -6.61
C PRO A 86 -18.56 -10.51 -7.05
N SER A 87 -17.32 -10.11 -6.78
CA SER A 87 -16.81 -8.84 -7.27
C SER A 87 -17.25 -8.70 -8.73
N SER A 88 -17.72 -7.50 -9.07
CA SER A 88 -18.23 -7.11 -10.40
C SER A 88 -17.82 -8.04 -11.54
N PRO A 89 -18.71 -8.40 -12.50
CA PRO A 89 -18.37 -9.28 -13.64
C PRO A 89 -17.24 -8.77 -14.56
N PHE A 90 -16.61 -7.63 -14.22
CA PHE A 90 -15.44 -7.05 -14.86
C PHE A 90 -14.15 -7.09 -14.01
N THR A 91 -14.17 -7.66 -12.80
CA THR A 91 -12.98 -7.80 -11.94
C THR A 91 -12.32 -9.17 -12.12
N TYR A 92 -11.63 -9.35 -13.24
CA TYR A 92 -10.81 -10.54 -13.53
C TYR A 92 -9.53 -10.65 -12.65
N ASN A 93 -9.35 -9.73 -11.68
CA ASN A 93 -8.13 -9.58 -10.90
C ASN A 93 -8.26 -10.05 -9.44
N GLU A 94 -9.29 -10.81 -9.08
CA GLU A 94 -9.27 -11.60 -7.85
C GLU A 94 -8.33 -12.79 -8.05
N ARG A 95 -7.02 -12.52 -7.97
CA ARG A 95 -6.02 -13.60 -7.93
C ARG A 95 -6.22 -14.34 -6.62
N GLU A 96 -6.72 -15.57 -6.70
CA GLU A 96 -6.64 -16.58 -5.66
C GLU A 96 -5.16 -16.85 -5.34
N GLY A 97 -4.60 -16.10 -4.40
CA GLY A 97 -3.20 -16.20 -3.99
C GLY A 97 -2.73 -15.00 -3.16
N GLU A 98 -1.67 -15.20 -2.37
CA GLU A 98 -1.04 -14.10 -1.65
C GLU A 98 -0.58 -13.03 -2.67
N PRO A 99 -0.89 -11.74 -2.46
CA PRO A 99 -0.47 -10.69 -3.37
C PRO A 99 1.06 -10.70 -3.51
N VAL A 100 1.54 -10.86 -4.75
CA VAL A 100 2.98 -10.84 -5.06
C VAL A 100 3.63 -9.52 -4.61
N TYR A 101 2.85 -8.43 -4.56
CA TYR A 101 3.31 -7.13 -4.09
C TYR A 101 3.28 -7.06 -2.56
N LYS A 102 4.46 -7.17 -1.93
CA LYS A 102 4.65 -7.17 -0.47
C LYS A 102 4.76 -5.76 0.15
N GLY A 103 4.26 -4.73 -0.54
CA GLY A 103 4.47 -3.34 -0.13
C GLY A 103 5.87 -2.83 -0.46
N ILE A 104 6.30 -1.77 0.22
CA ILE A 104 7.60 -1.14 -0.02
C ILE A 104 8.67 -1.92 0.75
N THR A 105 9.49 -2.67 0.02
CA THR A 105 10.68 -3.36 0.54
C THR A 105 11.83 -2.37 0.75
N PRO A 106 12.81 -2.66 1.62
CA PRO A 106 13.98 -1.79 1.81
C PRO A 106 14.79 -1.61 0.52
N GLU A 107 14.82 -2.63 -0.35
CA GLU A 107 15.45 -2.56 -1.68
C GLU A 107 14.77 -1.52 -2.58
N LEU A 108 13.44 -1.54 -2.64
CA LEU A 108 12.65 -0.57 -3.41
C LEU A 108 12.81 0.86 -2.87
N LEU A 109 12.97 1.00 -1.55
CA LEU A 109 13.23 2.29 -0.92
C LEU A 109 14.58 2.86 -1.36
N ASN A 110 15.63 2.02 -1.47
CA ASN A 110 16.92 2.44 -2.02
C ASN A 110 16.83 2.83 -3.50
N GLU A 111 16.03 2.12 -4.30
CA GLU A 111 15.77 2.50 -5.70
C GLU A 111 15.07 3.87 -5.79
N TYR A 112 14.09 4.14 -4.92
CA TYR A 112 13.46 5.45 -4.84
C TYR A 112 14.43 6.55 -4.43
N ARG A 113 15.32 6.31 -3.44
CA ARG A 113 16.40 7.26 -3.09
C ARG A 113 17.27 7.56 -4.30
N ALA A 114 17.69 6.54 -5.05
CA ALA A 114 18.50 6.72 -6.26
C ALA A 114 17.76 7.53 -7.33
N SER A 115 16.47 7.26 -7.55
CA SER A 115 15.63 8.04 -8.47
C SER A 115 15.48 9.50 -8.04
N ILE A 116 15.29 9.77 -6.74
CA ILE A 116 15.18 11.14 -6.19
C ILE A 116 16.51 11.88 -6.37
N ASN A 117 17.63 11.25 -6.03
CA ASN A 117 18.97 11.83 -6.24
C ASN A 117 19.26 12.08 -7.73
N GLY A 118 18.81 11.19 -8.61
CA GLY A 118 18.90 11.39 -10.06
C GLY A 118 18.05 12.57 -10.55
N ALA A 119 16.89 12.83 -9.94
CA ALA A 119 16.08 14.01 -10.26
C ALA A 119 16.70 15.29 -9.70
N LYS A 120 17.26 15.25 -8.48
CA LYS A 120 18.00 16.36 -7.88
C LYS A 120 19.15 16.82 -8.77
N LYS A 121 19.99 15.88 -9.25
CA LYS A 121 21.08 16.18 -10.19
C LYS A 121 20.59 16.89 -11.45
N ARG A 122 19.47 16.47 -12.04
CA ARG A 122 18.89 17.14 -13.22
C ARG A 122 18.44 18.58 -12.93
N ILE A 123 17.94 18.85 -11.73
CA ILE A 123 17.61 20.22 -11.29
C ILE A 123 18.89 21.03 -11.06
N GLU A 124 19.95 20.40 -10.56
CA GLU A 124 21.27 21.01 -10.45
C GLU A 124 21.83 21.36 -11.84
N ASP A 125 21.82 20.44 -12.79
CA ASP A 125 22.33 20.63 -14.15
C ASP A 125 21.59 21.74 -14.91
N ALA A 126 20.31 21.98 -14.59
CA ALA A 126 19.55 23.08 -15.15
C ALA A 126 20.17 24.47 -14.86
N GLY A 127 21.06 24.59 -13.88
CA GLY A 127 21.78 25.83 -13.58
C GLY A 127 22.59 26.36 -14.75
N GLU A 128 23.26 25.47 -15.50
CA GLU A 128 24.00 25.89 -16.70
C GLU A 128 23.08 26.41 -17.80
N ALA A 129 21.93 25.76 -17.99
CA ALA A 129 20.94 26.16 -18.99
C ALA A 129 20.29 27.51 -18.63
N ILE A 130 20.09 27.78 -17.32
CA ILE A 130 19.62 29.10 -16.84
C ILE A 130 20.68 30.17 -17.15
N ALA A 131 21.95 29.91 -16.86
CA ALA A 131 23.04 30.86 -17.15
C ALA A 131 23.19 31.14 -18.65
N LYS A 132 23.02 30.11 -19.49
CA LYS A 132 23.01 30.20 -20.97
C LYS A 132 21.71 30.78 -21.53
N LYS A 133 20.70 31.06 -20.68
CA LYS A 133 19.36 31.53 -21.05
C LYS A 133 18.64 30.59 -22.04
N SER A 134 18.95 29.29 -22.01
CA SER A 134 18.29 28.29 -22.85
C SER A 134 17.02 27.75 -22.18
N TRP A 135 15.96 28.56 -22.21
CA TRP A 135 14.71 28.32 -21.47
C TRP A 135 13.96 27.04 -21.84
N GLU A 136 14.12 26.53 -23.07
CA GLU A 136 13.56 25.23 -23.46
C GLU A 136 14.31 24.07 -22.81
N ASP A 137 15.63 24.17 -22.69
CA ASP A 137 16.45 23.15 -22.03
C ASP A 137 16.13 23.10 -20.53
N VAL A 138 16.01 24.27 -19.88
CA VAL A 138 15.60 24.38 -18.47
C VAL A 138 14.26 23.67 -18.23
N ARG A 139 13.25 23.95 -19.06
CA ARG A 139 11.93 23.32 -18.93
C ARG A 139 11.93 21.84 -19.26
N SER A 140 12.74 21.42 -20.23
CA SER A 140 12.89 20.01 -20.60
C SER A 140 13.55 19.22 -19.47
N ALA A 141 14.64 19.73 -18.90
CA ALA A 141 15.31 19.16 -17.74
C ALA A 141 14.36 19.07 -16.53
N LEU A 142 13.59 20.13 -16.27
CA LEU A 142 12.55 20.16 -15.23
C LEU A 142 11.49 19.08 -15.42
N ARG A 143 10.92 18.94 -16.63
CA ARG A 143 9.88 17.94 -16.91
C ARG A 143 10.42 16.52 -16.79
N LEU A 144 11.65 16.29 -17.24
CA LEU A 144 12.33 14.99 -17.08
C LEU A 144 12.60 14.67 -15.61
N ALA A 145 13.05 15.66 -14.82
CA ALA A 145 13.27 15.49 -13.39
C ALA A 145 11.96 15.22 -12.64
N VAL A 146 10.90 15.99 -12.92
CA VAL A 146 9.65 15.97 -12.16
C VAL A 146 8.70 14.86 -12.62
N GLY A 147 8.83 14.38 -13.86
CA GLY A 147 7.93 13.40 -14.48
C GLY A 147 7.80 12.11 -13.68
N THR A 148 8.90 11.58 -13.15
CA THR A 148 8.89 10.40 -12.27
C THR A 148 8.89 10.76 -10.79
N LEU A 149 9.45 11.92 -10.43
CA LEU A 149 9.64 12.33 -9.04
C LEU A 149 8.32 12.47 -8.27
N ARG A 150 7.27 13.05 -8.87
CA ARG A 150 5.96 13.19 -8.19
C ARG A 150 5.38 11.83 -7.79
N SER A 151 5.49 10.82 -8.66
CA SER A 151 5.02 9.47 -8.36
C SER A 151 5.84 8.83 -7.25
N VAL A 152 7.17 8.92 -7.35
CA VAL A 152 8.08 8.36 -6.34
C VAL A 152 7.87 9.02 -4.98
N CYS A 153 7.86 10.36 -4.90
CA CYS A 153 7.61 11.09 -3.65
C CYS A 153 6.26 10.73 -3.04
N SER A 154 5.21 10.53 -3.85
CA SER A 154 3.90 10.10 -3.33
C SER A 154 3.96 8.71 -2.69
N LYS A 155 4.69 7.76 -3.28
CA LYS A 155 4.87 6.40 -2.73
C LYS A 155 5.72 6.40 -1.47
N VAL A 156 6.78 7.21 -1.44
CA VAL A 156 7.61 7.36 -0.25
C VAL A 156 6.82 8.06 0.86
N ASN A 157 6.03 9.09 0.54
CA ASN A 157 5.16 9.74 1.51
C ASN A 157 4.16 8.75 2.08
N SER A 158 3.48 7.91 1.28
CA SER A 158 2.54 6.93 1.83
C SER A 158 3.20 5.94 2.79
N TYR A 159 4.44 5.52 2.50
CA TYR A 159 5.25 4.70 3.40
C TYR A 159 5.57 5.42 4.72
N ALA A 160 6.12 6.63 4.65
CA ALA A 160 6.50 7.39 5.82
C ALA A 160 5.27 7.75 6.68
N MET A 161 4.14 8.11 6.05
CA MET A 161 2.88 8.38 6.73
C MET A 161 2.31 7.16 7.45
N ALA A 162 2.61 5.94 7.01
CA ALA A 162 2.17 4.73 7.71
C ALA A 162 2.92 4.53 9.04
N GLN A 163 4.17 5.00 9.14
CA GLN A 163 5.02 4.85 10.32
C GLN A 163 5.05 6.10 11.23
N ALA A 164 4.66 7.25 10.69
CA ALA A 164 4.75 8.54 11.37
C ALA A 164 3.60 8.81 12.35
N THR A 165 3.89 9.62 13.37
CA THR A 165 2.90 10.23 14.28
C THR A 165 2.10 11.34 13.58
N LYS A 166 0.95 11.74 14.15
CA LYS A 166 0.07 12.78 13.54
C LYS A 166 0.81 14.10 13.25
N GLN A 167 1.76 14.50 14.08
CA GLN A 167 2.53 15.73 13.89
C GLN A 167 3.55 15.58 12.75
N GLU A 168 4.27 14.46 12.70
CA GLU A 168 5.22 14.17 11.62
C GLU A 168 4.53 14.08 10.26
N LYS A 169 3.32 13.49 10.20
CA LYS A 169 2.51 13.47 8.98
C LYS A 169 2.28 14.87 8.42
N GLN A 170 1.91 15.82 9.28
CA GLN A 170 1.71 17.22 8.85
C GLN A 170 3.03 17.85 8.37
N ASN A 171 4.15 17.53 9.00
CA ASN A 171 5.46 18.06 8.60
C ASN A 171 5.89 17.52 7.24
N ILE A 172 5.71 16.21 7.00
CA ILE A 172 5.99 15.58 5.70
C ILE A 172 5.12 16.22 4.61
N GLU A 173 3.81 16.39 4.84
CA GLU A 173 2.93 17.03 3.85
C GLU A 173 3.32 18.47 3.56
N LYS A 174 3.66 19.25 4.59
CA LYS A 174 4.10 20.65 4.44
C LYS A 174 5.39 20.73 3.63
N ALA A 175 6.40 19.95 3.98
CA ALA A 175 7.67 19.93 3.27
C ALA A 175 7.49 19.51 1.80
N TYR A 176 6.65 18.50 1.55
CA TYR A 176 6.34 18.05 0.19
C TYR A 176 5.62 19.11 -0.63
N ARG A 177 4.60 19.77 -0.06
CA ARG A 177 3.86 20.85 -0.74
C ARG A 177 4.75 22.05 -1.02
N GLU A 178 5.64 22.40 -0.09
CA GLU A 178 6.61 23.47 -0.31
C GLU A 178 7.53 23.13 -1.47
N PHE A 179 8.10 21.93 -1.50
CA PHE A 179 8.92 21.46 -2.61
C PHE A 179 8.21 21.56 -3.97
N LEU A 180 6.99 21.05 -4.08
CA LEU A 180 6.20 21.13 -5.32
C LEU A 180 5.98 22.58 -5.76
N LYS A 181 5.61 23.44 -4.81
CA LYS A 181 5.40 24.87 -5.09
C LYS A 181 6.66 25.54 -5.63
N ARG A 182 7.84 25.27 -5.03
CA ARG A 182 9.10 25.86 -5.49
C ARG A 182 9.45 25.44 -6.92
N ILE A 183 9.23 24.18 -7.26
CA ILE A 183 9.44 23.67 -8.63
C ILE A 183 8.49 24.31 -9.64
N GLU A 184 7.21 24.46 -9.28
CA GLU A 184 6.22 25.09 -10.14
C GLU A 184 6.50 26.59 -10.33
N ASP A 185 6.92 27.28 -9.26
CA ASP A 185 7.40 28.66 -9.32
C ASP A 185 8.65 28.77 -10.21
N MET A 186 9.55 27.79 -10.18
CA MET A 186 10.74 27.75 -11.05
C MET A 186 10.36 27.55 -12.53
N ASP A 187 9.43 26.64 -12.83
CA ASP A 187 8.90 26.49 -14.21
C ASP A 187 8.23 27.80 -14.66
N PHE A 188 7.49 28.46 -13.78
CA PHE A 188 6.90 29.77 -14.07
C PHE A 188 7.95 30.83 -14.35
N ALA A 189 9.01 30.93 -13.54
CA ALA A 189 10.12 31.86 -13.78
C ALA A 189 10.82 31.57 -15.12
N ALA A 190 11.00 30.30 -15.47
CA ALA A 190 11.55 29.89 -16.77
C ALA A 190 10.64 30.30 -17.95
N ARG A 191 9.31 30.27 -17.79
CA ARG A 191 8.36 30.79 -18.79
C ARG A 191 8.45 32.30 -18.94
N MET A 192 8.63 33.01 -17.82
CA MET A 192 8.81 34.46 -17.80
C MET A 192 10.20 34.91 -18.23
N LYS A 193 11.13 33.96 -18.45
CA LYS A 193 12.53 34.21 -18.86
C LYS A 193 13.28 35.09 -17.86
N ASP A 194 12.93 34.99 -16.59
CA ASP A 194 13.54 35.76 -15.50
C ASP A 194 14.70 34.95 -14.90
N GLN A 195 15.93 35.34 -15.24
CA GLN A 195 17.14 34.60 -14.87
C GLN A 195 17.37 34.62 -13.36
N ASP A 196 17.39 35.80 -12.74
CA ASP A 196 17.68 35.94 -11.30
C ASP A 196 16.65 35.19 -10.47
N ARG A 197 15.37 35.26 -10.87
CA ARG A 197 14.29 34.54 -10.20
C ARG A 197 14.42 33.03 -10.42
N ALA A 198 14.76 32.57 -11.62
CA ALA A 198 14.95 31.15 -11.90
C ALA A 198 16.13 30.56 -11.11
N GLU A 199 17.26 31.26 -11.01
CA GLU A 199 18.42 30.81 -10.24
C GLU A 199 18.11 30.71 -8.73
N ARG A 200 17.43 31.72 -8.18
CA ARG A 200 16.98 31.70 -6.77
C ARG A 200 15.99 30.58 -6.50
N LEU A 201 15.06 30.33 -7.42
CA LEU A 201 14.07 29.27 -7.27
C LEU A 201 14.67 27.89 -7.47
N ARG A 202 15.72 27.75 -8.29
CA ARG A 202 16.50 26.50 -8.40
C ARG A 202 17.14 26.14 -7.07
N THR A 203 17.88 27.05 -6.46
CA THR A 203 18.51 26.80 -5.16
C THR A 203 17.48 26.53 -4.06
N ALA A 204 16.36 27.27 -4.05
CA ALA A 204 15.25 27.03 -3.14
C ALA A 204 14.53 25.69 -3.36
N SER A 205 14.44 25.22 -4.61
CA SER A 205 13.83 23.92 -4.93
C SER A 205 14.70 22.76 -4.47
N ILE A 206 16.03 22.89 -4.64
CA ILE A 206 17.01 21.90 -4.16
C ILE A 206 16.96 21.81 -2.64
N SER A 207 16.99 22.95 -1.94
CA SER A 207 16.93 22.95 -0.47
C SER A 207 15.59 22.45 0.08
N ALA A 208 14.47 22.76 -0.59
CA ALA A 208 13.16 22.21 -0.23
C ALA A 208 13.08 20.69 -0.43
N LEU A 209 13.71 20.16 -1.48
CA LEU A 209 13.81 18.72 -1.71
C LEU A 209 14.65 18.05 -0.62
N ASP A 210 15.79 18.63 -0.27
CA ASP A 210 16.66 18.13 0.81
C ASP A 210 15.97 18.15 2.17
N ASN A 211 15.22 19.22 2.47
CA ASN A 211 14.40 19.29 3.68
C ASN A 211 13.34 18.18 3.69
N TRP A 212 12.62 17.98 2.58
CA TRP A 212 11.63 16.90 2.48
C TRP A 212 12.28 15.51 2.67
N MET A 213 13.43 15.25 2.04
CA MET A 213 14.15 13.97 2.23
C MET A 213 14.55 13.76 3.70
N SER A 214 15.06 14.80 4.36
CA SER A 214 15.40 14.76 5.78
C SER A 214 14.19 14.48 6.67
N VAL A 215 13.03 15.07 6.38
CA VAL A 215 11.78 14.88 7.15
C VAL A 215 11.22 13.47 6.96
N VAL A 216 11.40 12.89 5.77
CA VAL A 216 10.91 11.55 5.43
C VAL A 216 11.88 10.43 5.85
N GLY A 217 13.14 10.77 6.16
CA GLY A 217 14.15 9.83 6.65
C GLY A 217 14.87 9.04 5.53
N ILE A 218 15.04 9.68 4.37
CA ILE A 218 15.67 9.10 3.18
C ILE A 218 16.97 9.80 2.79
#